data_AF-A0A4U9URU7-F1
#
_entry.id   AF-A0A4U9URU7-F1
#
_cell.length_a   1.000
_cell.length_b   1.000
_cell.length_c   1.000
_cell.angle_alpha   90.00
_cell.angle_beta   90.00
_cell.angle_gamma   90.00
#
_symmetry.space_group_name_H-M   'P 1'
#
loop_
_entity.id
_entity.type
_entity.pdbx_description
1 polymer ?
#
loop_
_entity_poly.entity_id
_entity_poly.type
_entity_poly.pdbx_seq_one_letter_code
_entity_poly.pdbx_strand_id
1 'polypeptide(L)'
;MKTLILAACYATRLCTASDLPLIQTAIDQRCHYDAPGNLAAWLCQRSTVYVGPINGKRYDIGDLAAYEFAQKEFGELVKTTHEL
;
A
#
# COMPACT_ATOMS: atom_id res chain seq x y z
N MET A 1 14.14 15.11 15.57
CA MET A 1 13.30 13.89 15.50
C MET A 1 12.73 13.80 14.10
N LYS A 2 13.30 12.93 13.24
CA LYS A 2 12.73 12.63 11.91
C LYS A 2 11.82 11.42 12.10
N THR A 3 10.52 11.67 12.13
CA THR A 3 9.50 10.65 12.38
C THR A 3 9.48 9.68 11.21
N LEU A 4 10.18 8.55 11.37
CA LEU A 4 10.13 7.38 10.52
C LEU A 4 8.84 6.63 10.86
N ILE A 5 7.81 6.77 10.02
CA ILE A 5 6.62 5.92 10.10
C ILE A 5 6.63 5.01 8.87
N LEU A 6 6.67 3.73 9.19
CA LEU A 6 6.74 2.57 8.32
C LEU A 6 5.66 2.59 7.22
N ALA A 7 6.08 2.74 5.96
CA ALA A 7 5.20 2.58 4.82
C ALA A 7 4.56 1.19 4.85
N ALA A 8 3.25 1.12 5.13
CA ALA A 8 2.51 -0.09 4.92
C ALA A 8 2.47 -0.34 3.41
N CYS A 9 3.18 -1.39 2.98
CA CYS A 9 3.27 -1.84 1.60
C CYS A 9 1.91 -2.42 1.21
N TYR A 10 0.96 -1.55 0.90
CA TYR A 10 -0.25 -1.86 0.18
C TYR A 10 -0.09 -1.31 -1.24
N ALA A 11 -0.69 -1.95 -2.24
CA ALA A 11 -0.59 -1.52 -3.65
C ALA A 11 -1.15 -0.09 -3.91
N THR A 12 -1.63 0.60 -2.87
CA THR A 12 -2.14 1.96 -2.90
C THR A 12 -1.12 2.94 -2.31
N ARG A 13 -0.49 3.73 -3.17
CA ARG A 13 0.37 4.85 -2.79
C ARG A 13 -0.20 6.16 -3.33
N LEU A 14 -0.26 7.18 -2.49
CA LEU A 14 -0.50 8.56 -2.92
C LEU A 14 0.84 9.30 -2.97
N CYS A 15 1.11 9.96 -4.09
CA CYS A 15 2.30 10.79 -4.30
C CYS A 15 1.84 12.22 -4.56
N THR A 16 2.56 13.20 -4.01
CA THR A 16 2.32 14.60 -4.38
C THR A 16 2.88 14.88 -5.78
N ALA A 17 2.36 15.89 -6.48
CA ALA A 17 2.89 16.27 -7.79
C ALA A 17 4.39 16.63 -7.74
N SER A 18 4.84 17.20 -6.61
CA SER A 18 6.26 17.51 -6.35
C SER A 18 7.15 16.28 -6.16
N ASP A 19 6.60 15.11 -5.80
CA ASP A 19 7.37 13.88 -5.63
C ASP A 19 7.57 13.12 -6.95
N LEU A 20 6.81 13.44 -8.00
CA LEU A 20 6.89 12.74 -9.29
C LEU A 20 8.30 12.73 -9.91
N PRO A 21 9.06 13.86 -9.92
CA PRO A 21 10.42 13.86 -10.45
C PRO A 21 11.39 12.97 -9.65
N LEU A 22 11.11 12.72 -8.37
CA LEU A 22 11.93 11.87 -7.52
C LEU A 22 11.83 10.39 -7.90
N ILE A 23 10.73 9.97 -8.52
CA ILE A 23 10.55 8.60 -9.01
C ILE A 23 11.55 8.31 -10.13
N GLN A 24 11.68 9.23 -11.09
CA GLN A 24 12.68 9.10 -12.16
C GLN A 24 14.10 9.04 -11.57
N THR A 25 14.39 9.92 -10.60
CA THR A 25 15.68 9.91 -9.91
C THR A 25 15.95 8.58 -9.19
N ALA A 26 14.94 7.97 -8.58
CA ALA A 26 15.07 6.67 -7.93
C ALA A 26 15.40 5.56 -8.94
N ILE A 27 14.74 5.58 -10.11
CA ILE A 27 15.01 4.63 -11.20
C ILE A 27 16.45 4.80 -11.71
N ASP A 28 16.88 6.05 -11.95
CA ASP A 28 18.23 6.36 -12.43
C ASP A 28 19.30 5.93 -11.42
N GLN A 29 19.00 6.02 -10.12
CA GLN A 29 19.87 5.55 -9.03
C GLN A 29 19.82 4.04 -8.79
N ARG A 30 19.17 3.27 -9.68
CA ARG A 30 19.00 1.82 -9.57
C ARG A 30 18.31 1.40 -8.28
N CYS A 31 17.34 2.19 -7.82
CA CYS A 31 16.40 1.71 -6.82
C CYS A 31 15.74 0.44 -7.37
N HIS A 32 15.92 -0.68 -6.68
CA HIS A 32 15.40 -1.98 -7.09
C HIS A 32 13.88 -1.89 -7.30
N TYR A 33 13.44 -1.82 -8.55
CA TYR A 33 12.04 -1.57 -8.94
C TYR A 33 11.15 -2.82 -8.83
N ASP A 34 11.75 -3.95 -8.46
CA ASP A 34 11.10 -5.26 -8.31
C ASP A 34 10.07 -5.30 -7.17
N ALA A 35 10.12 -4.34 -6.23
CA ALA A 35 9.10 -4.19 -5.20
C ALA A 35 8.78 -2.71 -4.94
N PRO A 36 7.49 -2.35 -4.84
CA PRO A 36 7.07 -0.97 -4.54
C PRO A 36 7.58 -0.46 -3.18
N GLY A 37 7.88 -1.38 -2.25
CA GLY A 37 8.47 -1.07 -0.94
C GLY A 37 9.86 -0.43 -1.04
N ASN A 38 10.66 -0.76 -2.07
CA ASN A 38 12.00 -0.21 -2.23
C ASN A 38 11.97 1.30 -2.53
N LEU A 39 11.02 1.73 -3.36
CA LEU A 39 10.81 3.15 -3.62
C LEU A 39 10.37 3.90 -2.35
N ALA A 40 9.54 3.28 -1.50
CA ALA A 40 9.17 3.87 -0.21
C ALA A 40 10.37 4.04 0.71
N ALA A 41 11.20 3.01 0.85
CA ALA A 41 12.44 3.08 1.63
C ALA A 41 13.39 4.17 1.10
N TRP A 42 13.52 4.28 -0.22
CA TRP A 42 14.35 5.31 -0.86
C TRP A 42 13.82 6.73 -0.63
N LEU A 43 12.50 6.93 -0.68
CA LEU A 43 11.84 8.23 -0.46
C LEU A 43 11.91 8.66 1.01
N CYS A 44 11.79 7.75 1.98
CA CYS A 44 11.90 8.07 3.41
C CYS A 44 13.23 8.74 3.80
N GLN A 45 14.27 8.58 2.98
CA GLN A 45 15.57 9.23 3.19
C GLN A 45 15.63 10.68 2.65
N ARG A 46 14.68 11.08 1.79
CA ARG A 46 14.74 12.31 0.98
C ARG A 46 13.56 13.24 1.21
N SER A 47 12.37 12.73 1.48
CA SER A 47 11.17 13.52 1.74
C SER A 47 10.41 12.99 2.96
N THR A 48 9.47 13.80 3.45
CA THR A 48 8.59 13.37 4.54
C THR A 48 7.53 12.45 3.95
N VAL A 49 7.53 11.19 4.38
CA VAL A 49 6.53 10.19 3.99
C VAL A 49 5.57 9.99 5.15
N TYR A 50 4.28 10.02 4.86
CA TYR A 50 3.22 9.81 5.84
C TYR A 50 2.60 8.43 5.68
N VAL A 51 2.04 7.92 6.77
CA VAL A 51 1.31 6.64 6.80
C VAL A 51 -0.11 6.93 7.24
N GLY A 52 -1.06 6.60 6.38
CA GLY A 52 -2.49 6.67 6.69
C GLY A 52 -3.00 5.30 7.14
N PRO A 53 -3.69 5.19 8.28
CA PRO A 53 -4.38 3.95 8.63
C PRO A 53 -5.50 3.69 7.62
N ILE A 54 -5.62 2.44 7.16
CA ILE A 54 -6.78 2.01 6.38
C ILE A 54 -7.88 1.65 7.36
N ASN A 55 -9.03 2.29 7.22
CA ASN A 55 -10.25 1.91 7.94
C ASN A 55 -10.93 0.76 7.20
N GLY A 56 -11.26 -0.31 7.92
CA GLY A 56 -11.88 -1.52 7.37
C GLY A 56 -10.91 -2.71 7.28
N LYS A 57 -11.40 -3.82 6.72
CA LYS A 57 -10.61 -5.03 6.51
C LYS A 57 -9.87 -4.97 5.17
N ARG A 58 -8.61 -5.41 5.16
CA ARG A 58 -7.84 -5.66 3.92
C ARG A 58 -7.74 -7.16 3.69
N TYR A 59 -8.11 -7.60 2.49
CA TYR A 59 -7.90 -8.97 2.03
C TYR A 59 -6.72 -9.00 1.08
N ASP A 60 -5.74 -9.85 1.38
CA ASP A 60 -4.65 -10.16 0.46
C ASP A 60 -5.10 -11.29 -0.45
N ILE A 61 -5.26 -11.02 -1.74
CA ILE A 61 -5.82 -11.98 -2.72
C ILE A 61 -4.76 -12.46 -3.72
N GLY A 62 -3.51 -12.58 -3.24
CA GLY A 62 -2.36 -12.98 -4.05
C GLY A 62 -2.37 -14.45 -4.51
N ASP A 63 -3.25 -15.28 -3.96
CA ASP A 63 -3.43 -16.68 -4.37
C ASP A 63 -4.92 -17.09 -4.35
N LEU A 64 -5.20 -18.26 -4.94
CA LEU A 64 -6.57 -18.75 -5.11
C LEU A 64 -7.27 -19.01 -3.77
N ALA A 65 -6.57 -19.59 -2.79
CA ALA A 65 -7.16 -19.92 -1.50
C ALA A 65 -7.52 -18.63 -0.73
N ALA A 66 -6.64 -17.64 -0.77
CA ALA A 66 -6.87 -16.34 -0.17
C ALA A 66 -8.01 -15.57 -0.85
N TYR A 67 -8.14 -15.70 -2.18
CA TYR A 67 -9.26 -15.16 -2.94
C TYR A 67 -10.60 -15.82 -2.57
N GLU A 68 -10.66 -17.15 -2.52
CA GLU A 68 -11.87 -17.89 -2.12
C GLU A 68 -12.30 -17.55 -0.69
N PHE A 69 -11.33 -17.42 0.23
CA PHE A 69 -11.58 -16.96 1.59
C PHE A 69 -12.20 -15.56 1.61
N ALA A 70 -11.62 -14.61 0.86
CA ALA A 70 -12.13 -13.25 0.78
C ALA A 70 -13.55 -13.19 0.21
N GLN A 71 -13.86 -14.01 -0.82
CA GLN A 71 -15.22 -14.10 -1.35
C GLN A 71 -16.23 -14.57 -0.30
N LYS A 72 -15.88 -15.60 0.48
CA LYS A 72 -16.77 -16.13 1.52
C LYS A 72 -17.05 -15.07 2.60
N GLU A 73 -16.01 -14.47 3.16
CA GLU A 73 -16.17 -13.43 4.19
C GLU A 73 -17.01 -12.25 3.66
N PHE A 74 -16.72 -11.77 2.44
CA PHE A 74 -17.47 -10.65 1.87
C PHE A 74 -18.93 -11.01 1.57
N GLY A 75 -19.18 -12.23 1.09
CA GLY A 75 -20.54 -12.73 0.85
C GLY A 75 -21.38 -12.85 2.12
N GLU A 76 -20.78 -13.27 3.24
CA GLU A 76 -21.44 -13.33 4.55
C GLU A 76 -21.75 -11.93 5.11
N LEU A 77 -20.83 -10.98 4.94
CA LEU A 77 -21.02 -9.58 5.34
C LEU A 77 -22.19 -8.90 4.58
N VAL A 78 -22.30 -9.16 3.27
CA VAL A 78 -23.40 -8.61 2.44
C VAL A 78 -24.76 -9.15 2.90
N LYS A 79 -24.87 -10.44 3.22
CA LYS A 79 -26.13 -11.04 3.70
C LYS A 79 -26.58 -10.43 5.03
N THR A 80 -25.66 -10.28 5.98
CA THR A 80 -25.95 -9.71 7.30
C THR A 80 -26.45 -8.26 7.21
N THR A 81 -25.98 -7.50 6.21
CA THR A 81 -26.38 -6.10 6.00
C THR A 81 -27.78 -5.96 5.39
N HIS A 82 -28.27 -6.98 4.70
CA HIS A 82 -29.61 -6.98 4.08
C HIS A 82 -30.71 -7.62 4.95
N GLU A 83 -30.36 -8.14 6.13
CA GLU A 83 -31.30 -8.69 7.13
C GLU A 83 -31.59 -7.71 8.29
N LEU A 84 -31.06 -6.47 8.22
CA LEU A 84 -31.35 -5.34 9.12
C LEU A 84 -32.16 -4.27 8.39
#